data_AF-T0I7Y3-F1
#
_entry.id   AF-T0I7Y3-F1
#
_cell.length_a   1.000
_cell.length_b   1.000
_cell.length_c   1.000
_cell.angle_alpha   90.00
_cell.angle_beta   90.00
_cell.angle_gamma   90.00
#
_symmetry.space_group_name_H-M   'P 1'
#
loop_
_entity.id
_entity.type
_entity.pdbx_description
1 polymer ?
#
loop_
_entity_poly.entity_id
_entity_poly.type
_entity_poly.pdbx_seq_one_letter_code
_entity_poly.pdbx_strand_id
1 'polypeptide(L)'
;MADPATITLTVRAAIAAATDKRTWKAIGVVIASILTPIILIVVMIMSILSGGSDHNKAAIDLSFNGGSIPAAMPAEYVSHISDMSNCFAVLDEAISGAEARMEGGALDNIRIKSIFHSLNFRAENLSLSRTEARAFVDCFVAYEDGAAVPASLETAYERLSLSGITVTGEVKANAQKIYDRIAFGGAALFTGEIERGGTGSTALDISSFKDPATKNNLDLVAYAEQAFDSGWGYVWGTYGDVLTESLFNSKLEQYPDGVGNYESFIRSNWLGGRTTDCVGLIKGYGWLDPSTLKYEYGSNGMPDISADSMYKNAAVSGSMDTMPDVPGLAVWKSGHIGIYIGNGKVIEAMGTKYGVVRTNLNERSWTAWLEIPYIKYNMGE
;
A
#
# COMPACT_ATOMS: atom_id res chain seq x y z
N MET A 1 31.86 17.42 69.89
CA MET A 1 30.90 16.30 70.01
C MET A 1 29.56 16.91 70.40
N ALA A 2 28.52 16.78 69.58
CA ALA A 2 27.19 17.29 69.94
C ALA A 2 26.63 16.47 71.10
N ASP A 3 26.02 17.15 72.08
CA ASP A 3 25.40 16.53 73.26
C ASP A 3 24.35 15.48 72.83
N PRO A 4 24.36 14.26 73.41
CA PRO A 4 23.36 13.21 73.18
C PRO A 4 21.90 13.69 73.21
N ALA A 5 21.58 14.70 74.03
CA ALA A 5 20.25 15.30 74.10
C ALA A 5 19.88 16.04 72.79
N THR A 6 20.83 16.75 72.19
CA THR A 6 20.66 17.52 70.95
C THR A 6 20.52 16.61 69.73
N ILE A 7 21.24 15.48 69.72
CA ILE A 7 21.12 14.44 68.67
C ILE A 7 19.75 13.75 68.77
N THR A 8 19.27 13.49 69.98
CA THR A 8 17.98 12.82 70.19
C THR A 8 16.79 13.73 69.80
N LEU A 9 16.87 15.03 70.06
CA LEU A 9 15.86 16.02 69.67
C LEU A 9 15.81 16.25 68.16
N THR A 10 16.96 16.32 67.48
CA THR A 10 17.02 16.45 66.02
C THR A 10 16.51 15.20 65.31
N VAL A 11 16.81 14.00 65.82
CA VAL A 11 16.27 12.74 65.30
C VAL A 11 14.74 12.65 65.52
N ARG A 12 14.23 13.04 66.69
CA ARG A 12 12.77 13.05 66.94
C ARG A 12 12.01 14.07 66.08
N ALA A 13 12.57 15.26 65.86
CA ALA A 13 11.97 16.25 64.96
C ALA A 13 11.97 15.79 63.50
N ALA A 14 13.05 15.13 63.05
CA ALA A 14 13.13 14.55 61.72
C ALA A 14 12.12 13.41 61.51
N ILE A 15 11.91 12.54 62.51
CA ILE A 15 10.93 11.45 62.46
C ILE A 15 9.49 11.99 62.50
N ALA A 16 9.20 13.03 63.29
CA ALA A 16 7.89 13.67 63.34
C ALA A 16 7.54 14.38 62.01
N ALA A 17 8.51 15.03 61.38
CA ALA A 17 8.33 15.62 60.04
C ALA A 17 8.15 14.54 58.96
N ALA A 18 8.82 13.39 59.09
CA ALA A 18 8.69 12.28 58.14
C ALA A 18 7.35 11.52 58.23
N THR A 19 6.66 11.58 59.38
CA THR A 19 5.36 10.90 59.60
C THR A 19 4.13 11.80 59.49
N ASP A 20 4.31 13.11 59.30
CA ASP A 20 3.19 14.04 59.18
C ASP A 20 2.55 14.00 57.78
N LYS A 21 1.39 13.33 57.72
CA LYS A 21 0.56 13.23 56.52
C LYS A 21 0.06 14.60 56.01
N ARG A 22 -0.04 15.63 56.86
CA ARG A 22 -0.44 16.98 56.42
C ARG A 22 0.68 17.67 55.66
N THR A 23 1.91 17.54 56.15
CA THR A 23 3.10 18.08 55.48
C THR A 23 3.34 17.39 54.14
N TRP A 24 3.22 16.05 54.08
CA TRP A 24 3.30 15.32 52.80
C TRP A 24 2.16 15.64 51.82
N LYS A 25 0.94 15.88 52.32
CA LYS A 25 -0.17 16.36 51.46
C LYS A 25 0.08 17.77 50.94
N ALA A 26 0.60 18.68 51.77
CA ALA A 26 0.93 20.03 51.36
C ALA A 26 2.07 20.04 50.32
N ILE A 27 3.13 19.27 50.55
CA ILE A 27 4.24 19.09 49.60
C ILE A 27 3.72 18.45 48.30
N GLY A 28 2.87 17.42 48.39
CA GLY A 28 2.25 16.79 47.24
C GLY A 28 1.38 17.75 46.42
N VAL A 29 0.62 18.62 47.07
CA VAL A 29 -0.20 19.66 46.42
C VAL A 29 0.67 20.72 45.76
N VAL A 30 1.75 21.16 46.40
CA VAL A 30 2.69 22.13 45.82
C VAL A 30 3.40 21.54 44.60
N ILE A 31 3.92 20.31 44.72
CA ILE A 31 4.56 19.60 43.60
C ILE A 31 3.57 19.39 42.45
N ALA A 32 2.33 18.95 42.74
CA ALA A 32 1.30 18.82 41.73
C ALA A 32 0.97 20.16 41.07
N SER A 33 0.82 21.25 41.83
CA SER A 33 0.51 22.57 41.28
C SER A 33 1.58 23.14 40.34
N ILE A 34 2.83 22.72 40.50
CA ILE A 34 3.95 23.10 39.63
C ILE A 34 4.08 22.16 38.42
N LEU A 35 3.94 20.84 38.65
CA LEU A 35 4.14 19.84 37.60
C LEU A 35 2.93 19.69 36.67
N THR A 36 1.70 19.88 37.17
CA THR A 36 0.47 19.76 36.36
C THR A 36 0.44 20.71 35.17
N PRO A 37 0.73 22.02 35.27
CA PRO A 37 0.76 22.90 34.10
C PRO A 37 1.88 22.52 33.12
N ILE A 38 3.03 22.04 33.60
CA ILE A 38 4.14 21.58 32.73
C ILE A 38 3.74 20.30 31.98
N ILE A 39 3.13 19.33 32.66
CA ILE A 39 2.62 18.10 32.06
C ILE A 39 1.52 18.43 31.05
N LEU A 40 0.60 19.35 31.36
CA LEU A 40 -0.45 19.77 30.44
C LEU A 40 0.10 20.51 29.21
N ILE A 41 1.15 21.33 29.36
CA ILE A 41 1.84 21.96 28.22
C ILE A 41 2.54 20.91 27.37
N VAL A 42 3.21 19.92 27.97
CA VAL A 42 3.83 18.81 27.24
C VAL A 42 2.77 17.98 26.52
N VAL A 43 1.66 17.63 27.19
CA VAL A 43 0.53 16.91 26.58
C VAL A 43 -0.09 17.74 25.46
N MET A 44 -0.28 19.06 25.63
CA MET A 44 -0.79 19.96 24.59
C MET A 44 0.15 20.05 23.39
N ILE A 45 1.47 20.18 23.61
CA ILE A 45 2.48 20.16 22.55
C ILE A 45 2.50 18.80 21.85
N MET A 46 2.39 17.70 22.59
CA MET A 46 2.29 16.36 22.03
C MET A 46 0.99 16.15 21.25
N SER A 47 -0.14 16.74 21.67
CA SER A 47 -1.42 16.70 20.95
C SER A 47 -1.40 17.56 19.67
N ILE A 48 -0.69 18.69 19.66
CA ILE A 48 -0.49 19.51 18.47
C ILE A 48 0.46 18.82 17.48
N LEU A 49 1.55 18.23 17.98
CA LEU A 49 2.49 17.45 17.17
C LEU A 49 1.88 16.15 16.64
N SER A 50 1.07 15.45 17.44
CA SER A 50 0.35 14.25 17.00
C SER A 50 -0.76 14.60 16.01
N GLY A 51 -1.51 15.68 16.26
CA GLY A 51 -2.56 16.19 15.37
C GLY A 51 -2.03 16.58 13.99
N GLY A 52 -0.89 17.27 13.90
CA GLY A 52 -0.22 17.53 12.62
C GLY A 52 0.27 16.25 11.93
N SER A 53 0.77 15.27 12.70
CA SER A 53 1.13 13.93 12.19
C SER A 53 -0.08 13.19 11.62
N ASP A 54 -1.23 13.30 12.27
CA ASP A 54 -2.45 12.58 11.90
C ASP A 54 -3.17 13.26 10.73
N HIS A 55 -3.15 14.59 10.65
CA HIS A 55 -3.59 15.33 9.46
C HIS A 55 -2.68 15.06 8.26
N ASN A 56 -1.35 14.98 8.44
CA ASN A 56 -0.43 14.62 7.35
C ASN A 56 -0.70 13.19 6.83
N LYS A 57 -0.87 12.24 7.73
CA LYS A 57 -1.24 10.85 7.41
C LYS A 57 -2.58 10.81 6.66
N ALA A 58 -3.60 11.47 7.19
CA ALA A 58 -4.92 11.53 6.56
C ALA A 58 -4.86 12.23 5.20
N ALA A 59 -4.06 13.28 5.04
CA ALA A 59 -3.89 13.97 3.76
C ALA A 59 -3.21 13.08 2.72
N ILE A 60 -2.20 12.30 3.11
CA ILE A 60 -1.61 11.28 2.25
C ILE A 60 -2.69 10.26 1.85
N ASP A 61 -3.43 9.70 2.81
CA ASP A 61 -4.41 8.65 2.52
C ASP A 61 -5.53 9.15 1.61
N LEU A 62 -6.05 10.35 1.87
CA LEU A 62 -7.10 11.00 1.08
C LEU A 62 -6.59 11.41 -0.31
N SER A 63 -5.32 11.79 -0.46
CA SER A 63 -4.75 12.14 -1.77
C SER A 63 -4.59 10.91 -2.66
N PHE A 64 -4.19 9.77 -2.09
CA PHE A 64 -3.96 8.53 -2.84
C PHE A 64 -5.23 7.72 -3.08
N ASN A 65 -6.11 7.66 -2.08
CA ASN A 65 -7.28 6.78 -2.08
C ASN A 65 -8.60 7.57 -2.16
N GLY A 66 -8.59 8.90 -2.23
CA GLY A 66 -9.82 9.68 -2.13
C GLY A 66 -10.58 9.43 -0.83
N GLY A 67 -11.88 9.73 -0.84
CA GLY A 67 -12.78 9.56 0.31
C GLY A 67 -13.34 10.87 0.85
N SER A 68 -14.09 10.77 1.93
CA SER A 68 -14.72 11.95 2.56
C SER A 68 -13.70 12.70 3.42
N ILE A 69 -13.46 13.97 3.09
CA ILE A 69 -12.59 14.85 3.88
C ILE A 69 -13.30 15.20 5.21
N PRO A 70 -12.67 14.93 6.38
CA PRO A 70 -13.27 15.26 7.67
C PRO A 70 -13.57 16.75 7.81
N ALA A 71 -14.75 17.10 8.33
CA ALA A 71 -15.14 18.51 8.53
C ALA A 71 -14.21 19.29 9.47
N ALA A 72 -13.47 18.59 10.34
CA ALA A 72 -12.48 19.17 11.24
C ALA A 72 -11.10 19.42 10.57
N MET A 73 -10.93 19.06 9.30
CA MET A 73 -9.66 19.23 8.59
C MET A 73 -9.43 20.70 8.23
N PRO A 74 -8.24 21.27 8.49
CA PRO A 74 -7.95 22.65 8.13
C PRO A 74 -8.03 22.89 6.62
N ALA A 75 -8.52 24.07 6.19
CA ALA A 75 -8.76 24.39 4.78
C ALA A 75 -7.51 24.26 3.89
N GLU A 76 -6.34 24.54 4.43
CA GLU A 76 -5.04 24.38 3.74
C GLU A 76 -4.76 22.91 3.37
N TYR A 77 -5.09 21.97 4.26
CA TYR A 77 -4.99 20.53 3.98
C TYR A 77 -6.02 20.09 2.94
N VAL A 78 -7.24 20.62 3.01
CA VAL A 78 -8.30 20.32 2.02
C VAL A 78 -7.86 20.74 0.61
N SER A 79 -7.32 21.96 0.46
CA SER A 79 -6.80 22.45 -0.82
C SER A 79 -5.63 21.59 -1.29
N HIS A 80 -4.67 21.30 -0.40
CA HIS A 80 -3.51 20.48 -0.74
C HIS A 80 -3.91 19.07 -1.22
N ILE A 81 -4.86 18.42 -0.52
CA ILE A 81 -5.38 17.11 -0.91
C ILE A 81 -6.00 17.17 -2.31
N SER A 82 -6.84 18.18 -2.58
CA SER A 82 -7.47 18.37 -3.87
C SER A 82 -6.42 18.56 -4.99
N ASP A 83 -5.47 19.46 -4.79
CA ASP A 83 -4.42 19.77 -5.77
C ASP A 83 -3.52 18.55 -6.06
N MET A 84 -3.10 17.84 -5.00
CA MET A 84 -2.30 16.63 -5.12
C MET A 84 -3.06 15.50 -5.82
N SER A 85 -4.34 15.29 -5.47
CA SER A 85 -5.19 14.28 -6.12
C SER A 85 -5.36 14.56 -7.61
N ASN A 86 -5.53 15.84 -7.98
CA ASN A 86 -5.60 16.25 -9.38
C ASN A 86 -4.29 15.96 -10.13
N CYS A 87 -3.14 16.24 -9.51
CA CYS A 87 -1.84 15.91 -10.09
C CYS A 87 -1.64 14.41 -10.27
N PHE A 88 -2.09 13.59 -9.30
CA PHE A 88 -2.06 12.14 -9.40
C PHE A 88 -2.89 11.61 -10.57
N ALA A 89 -4.07 12.17 -10.83
CA ALA A 89 -4.85 11.80 -12.01
C ALA A 89 -4.09 12.06 -13.32
N VAL A 90 -3.34 13.17 -13.41
CA VAL A 90 -2.48 13.47 -14.58
C VAL A 90 -1.28 12.52 -14.66
N LEU A 91 -0.69 12.12 -13.52
CA LEU A 91 0.37 11.10 -13.48
C LEU A 91 -0.15 9.73 -13.91
N ASP A 92 -1.35 9.34 -13.49
CA ASP A 92 -1.98 8.07 -13.88
C ASP A 92 -2.18 8.00 -15.41
N GLU A 93 -2.55 9.12 -16.05
CA GLU A 93 -2.57 9.22 -17.51
C GLU A 93 -1.19 9.01 -18.14
N ALA A 94 -0.15 9.63 -17.58
CA ALA A 94 1.21 9.55 -18.09
C ALA A 94 1.82 8.15 -17.90
N ILE A 95 1.59 7.50 -16.75
CA ILE A 95 2.02 6.13 -16.43
C ILE A 95 1.38 5.14 -17.39
N SER A 96 0.06 5.19 -17.54
CA SER A 96 -0.66 4.35 -18.51
C SER A 96 -0.13 4.54 -19.94
N GLY A 97 0.20 5.77 -20.32
CA GLY A 97 0.80 6.07 -21.62
C GLY A 97 2.25 5.57 -21.79
N ALA A 98 3.01 5.45 -20.71
CA ALA A 98 4.35 4.87 -20.72
C ALA A 98 4.29 3.33 -20.76
N GLU A 99 3.44 2.71 -19.95
CA GLU A 99 3.21 1.26 -19.94
C GLU A 99 2.77 0.74 -21.31
N ALA A 100 1.92 1.48 -22.03
CA ALA A 100 1.50 1.13 -23.38
C ALA A 100 2.66 1.05 -24.42
N ARG A 101 3.85 1.55 -24.08
CA ARG A 101 5.06 1.49 -24.92
C ARG A 101 6.08 0.46 -24.42
N MET A 102 5.84 -0.15 -23.27
CA MET A 102 6.76 -1.11 -22.65
C MET A 102 6.53 -2.51 -23.20
N GLU A 103 7.61 -3.26 -23.40
CA GLU A 103 7.56 -4.65 -23.88
C GLU A 103 7.57 -5.63 -22.69
N GLY A 104 6.71 -5.34 -21.70
CA GLY A 104 6.53 -6.15 -20.48
C GLY A 104 6.96 -5.44 -19.19
N GLY A 105 6.38 -5.88 -18.07
CA GLY A 105 6.53 -5.25 -16.77
C GLY A 105 5.59 -4.05 -16.57
N ALA A 106 5.30 -3.73 -15.32
CA ALA A 106 4.43 -2.63 -14.94
C ALA A 106 5.20 -1.61 -14.10
N LEU A 107 4.85 -0.33 -14.25
CA LEU A 107 5.43 0.72 -13.43
C LEU A 107 4.82 0.69 -12.02
N ASP A 108 5.64 0.96 -11.01
CA ASP A 108 5.16 1.10 -9.64
C ASP A 108 4.51 2.47 -9.43
N ASN A 109 3.20 2.54 -9.70
CA ASN A 109 2.46 3.78 -9.62
C ASN A 109 2.48 4.38 -8.19
N ILE A 110 2.38 3.54 -7.15
CA ILE A 110 2.46 4.00 -5.76
C ILE A 110 3.81 4.66 -5.51
N ARG A 111 4.90 4.09 -6.02
CA ARG A 111 6.26 4.65 -5.88
C ARG A 111 6.39 6.00 -6.57
N ILE A 112 5.96 6.08 -7.84
CA ILE A 112 6.04 7.31 -8.64
C ILE A 112 5.27 8.43 -7.94
N LYS A 113 4.02 8.17 -7.53
CA LYS A 113 3.19 9.12 -6.78
C LYS A 113 3.78 9.47 -5.41
N SER A 114 4.40 8.53 -4.71
CA SER A 114 5.06 8.79 -3.41
C SER A 114 6.24 9.74 -3.54
N ILE A 115 7.04 9.59 -4.60
CA ILE A 115 8.17 10.49 -4.90
C ILE A 115 7.64 11.87 -5.30
N PHE A 116 6.63 11.92 -6.18
CA PHE A 116 6.01 13.18 -6.58
C PHE A 116 5.42 13.93 -5.38
N HIS A 117 4.69 13.23 -4.51
CA HIS A 117 4.13 13.80 -3.29
C HIS A 117 5.22 14.30 -2.35
N SER A 118 6.30 13.54 -2.18
CA SER A 118 7.41 13.98 -1.32
C SER A 118 8.13 15.22 -1.86
N LEU A 119 8.21 15.38 -3.17
CA LEU A 119 8.81 16.55 -3.81
C LEU A 119 7.92 17.79 -3.68
N ASN A 120 6.60 17.59 -3.73
CA ASN A 120 5.63 18.69 -3.85
C ASN A 120 4.76 18.91 -2.60
N PHE A 121 5.06 18.25 -1.48
CA PHE A 121 4.25 18.33 -0.26
C PHE A 121 4.04 19.76 0.28
N ARG A 122 4.99 20.67 0.01
CA ARG A 122 4.92 22.08 0.45
C ARG A 122 4.63 23.05 -0.70
N ALA A 123 4.26 22.56 -1.88
CA ALA A 123 3.94 23.42 -3.00
C ALA A 123 2.57 24.08 -2.78
N GLU A 124 2.53 25.41 -2.86
CA GLU A 124 1.29 26.17 -2.87
C GLU A 124 0.71 26.21 -4.28
N ASN A 125 -0.60 26.02 -4.42
CA ASN A 125 -1.30 25.99 -5.71
C ASN A 125 -0.70 24.97 -6.69
N LEU A 126 -0.45 23.75 -6.20
CA LEU A 126 0.19 22.70 -6.97
C LEU A 126 -0.66 22.37 -8.20
N SER A 127 -0.03 22.39 -9.37
CA SER A 127 -0.64 21.95 -10.62
C SER A 127 0.39 21.21 -11.46
N LEU A 128 -0.07 20.29 -12.29
CA LEU A 128 0.79 19.47 -13.14
C LEU A 128 0.20 19.39 -14.55
N SER A 129 0.92 19.90 -15.54
CA SER A 129 0.53 19.73 -16.94
C SER A 129 0.83 18.32 -17.43
N ARG A 130 0.15 17.90 -18.51
CA ARG A 130 0.40 16.58 -19.11
C ARG A 130 1.84 16.41 -19.62
N THR A 131 2.46 17.49 -20.08
CA THR A 131 3.84 17.47 -20.57
C THR A 131 4.82 17.26 -19.41
N GLU A 132 4.62 17.97 -18.30
CA GLU A 132 5.43 17.80 -17.08
C GLU A 132 5.24 16.42 -16.47
N ALA A 133 4.01 15.91 -16.41
CA ALA A 133 3.72 14.56 -15.93
C ALA A 133 4.44 13.49 -16.76
N ARG A 134 4.43 13.61 -18.10
CA ARG A 134 5.18 12.69 -18.99
C ARG A 134 6.67 12.77 -18.74
N ALA A 135 7.25 13.96 -18.70
CA ALA A 135 8.68 14.13 -18.42
C ALA A 135 9.08 13.56 -17.04
N PHE A 136 8.21 13.70 -16.04
CA PHE A 136 8.41 13.10 -14.72
C PHE A 136 8.36 11.57 -14.77
N VAL A 137 7.34 10.99 -15.42
CA VAL A 137 7.17 9.54 -15.55
C VAL A 137 8.28 8.90 -16.39
N ASP A 138 8.75 9.57 -17.45
CA ASP A 138 9.82 9.08 -18.31
C ASP A 138 11.15 8.89 -17.53
N CYS A 139 11.34 9.56 -16.39
CA CYS A 139 12.49 9.30 -15.51
C CYS A 139 12.50 7.85 -14.96
N PHE A 140 11.32 7.23 -14.85
CA PHE A 140 11.12 5.87 -14.32
C PHE A 140 11.11 4.78 -15.40
N VAL A 141 11.39 5.13 -16.66
CA VAL A 141 11.44 4.18 -17.78
C VAL A 141 12.87 4.08 -18.29
N ALA A 142 13.44 2.87 -18.31
CA ALA A 142 14.74 2.58 -18.92
C ALA A 142 14.56 1.91 -20.29
N TYR A 143 15.64 1.91 -21.08
CA TYR A 143 15.67 1.23 -22.38
C TYR A 143 16.78 0.19 -22.35
N GLU A 144 16.40 -1.08 -22.47
CA GLU A 144 17.29 -2.24 -22.48
C GLU A 144 17.09 -2.96 -23.81
N ASP A 145 18.17 -3.12 -24.58
CA ASP A 145 18.16 -3.74 -25.92
C ASP A 145 17.10 -3.16 -26.89
N GLY A 146 16.73 -1.89 -26.68
CA GLY A 146 15.72 -1.18 -27.49
C GLY A 146 14.29 -1.29 -26.97
N ALA A 147 14.04 -2.13 -25.95
CA ALA A 147 12.75 -2.28 -25.28
C ALA A 147 12.64 -1.34 -24.06
N ALA A 148 11.46 -0.73 -23.88
CA ALA A 148 11.20 0.08 -22.69
C ALA A 148 10.81 -0.81 -21.50
N VAL A 149 11.49 -0.59 -20.36
CA VAL A 149 11.35 -1.37 -19.12
C VAL A 149 11.32 -0.44 -17.89
N PRO A 150 10.86 -0.89 -16.71
CA PRO A 150 10.96 -0.10 -15.48
C PRO A 150 12.42 0.22 -15.13
N ALA A 151 12.73 1.48 -14.82
CA ALA A 151 14.05 1.87 -14.32
C ALA A 151 14.22 1.53 -12.83
N SER A 152 15.46 1.32 -12.38
CA SER A 152 15.78 1.28 -10.95
C SER A 152 15.49 2.62 -10.28
N LEU A 153 15.23 2.62 -8.98
CA LEU A 153 14.95 3.84 -8.23
C LEU A 153 16.16 4.77 -8.17
N GLU A 154 17.37 4.23 -8.14
CA GLU A 154 18.61 5.01 -8.22
C GLU A 154 18.70 5.77 -9.55
N THR A 155 18.52 5.07 -10.67
CA THR A 155 18.50 5.68 -12.01
C THR A 155 17.38 6.72 -12.14
N ALA A 156 16.20 6.46 -11.59
CA ALA A 156 15.10 7.43 -11.60
C ALA A 156 15.47 8.71 -10.82
N TYR A 157 16.08 8.59 -9.64
CA TYR A 157 16.52 9.75 -8.87
C TYR A 157 17.64 10.56 -9.55
N GLU A 158 18.58 9.88 -10.22
CA GLU A 158 19.62 10.55 -11.01
C GLU A 158 18.99 11.37 -12.15
N ARG A 159 18.04 10.79 -12.90
CA ARG A 159 17.36 11.45 -14.01
C ARG A 159 16.48 12.62 -13.57
N LEU A 160 15.78 12.47 -12.44
CA LEU A 160 15.05 13.58 -11.81
C LEU A 160 16.02 14.74 -11.49
N SER A 161 17.20 14.42 -10.94
CA SER A 161 18.23 15.43 -10.63
C SER A 161 18.77 16.11 -11.89
N LEU A 162 19.01 15.36 -12.96
CA LEU A 162 19.42 15.91 -14.27
C LEU A 162 18.35 16.79 -14.91
N SER A 163 17.08 16.56 -14.59
CA SER A 163 15.93 17.37 -15.02
C SER A 163 15.75 18.64 -14.19
N GLY A 164 16.69 18.95 -13.28
CA GLY A 164 16.66 20.14 -12.43
C GLY A 164 15.86 19.98 -11.14
N ILE A 165 15.36 18.78 -10.83
CA ILE A 165 14.61 18.50 -9.60
C ILE A 165 15.58 18.18 -8.47
N THR A 166 15.50 18.90 -7.35
CA THR A 166 16.39 18.66 -6.20
C THR A 166 15.91 17.46 -5.38
N VAL A 167 16.49 16.28 -5.60
CA VAL A 167 16.18 15.05 -4.86
C VAL A 167 17.12 14.87 -3.66
N THR A 168 16.75 15.40 -2.50
CA THR A 168 17.54 15.24 -1.27
C THR A 168 17.35 13.88 -0.60
N GLY A 169 18.24 13.51 0.33
CA GLY A 169 18.06 12.31 1.15
C GLY A 169 16.76 12.32 1.98
N GLU A 170 16.30 13.51 2.39
CA GLU A 170 15.02 13.68 3.09
C GLU A 170 13.82 13.37 2.16
N VAL A 171 13.86 13.83 0.92
CA VAL A 171 12.84 13.48 -0.10
C VAL A 171 12.78 11.97 -0.29
N LYS A 172 13.93 11.30 -0.45
CA LYS A 172 13.99 9.84 -0.63
C LYS A 172 13.40 9.10 0.58
N ALA A 173 13.79 9.51 1.79
CA ALA A 173 13.31 8.90 3.03
C ALA A 173 11.81 9.12 3.25
N ASN A 174 11.29 10.29 2.89
CA ASN A 174 9.88 10.59 3.03
C ASN A 174 9.03 9.86 1.97
N ALA A 175 9.48 9.82 0.72
CA ALA A 175 8.85 9.03 -0.34
C ALA A 175 8.75 7.55 0.04
N GLN A 176 9.78 6.97 0.65
CA GLN A 176 9.75 5.59 1.15
C GLN A 176 8.68 5.39 2.23
N LYS A 177 8.56 6.31 3.20
CA LYS A 177 7.53 6.22 4.24
C LYS A 177 6.10 6.32 3.68
N ILE A 178 5.89 7.19 2.69
CA ILE A 178 4.61 7.31 1.98
C ILE A 178 4.30 6.01 1.24
N TYR A 179 5.28 5.48 0.50
CA TYR A 179 5.14 4.22 -0.20
C TYR A 179 4.72 3.08 0.73
N ASP A 180 5.45 2.89 1.84
CA ASP A 180 5.16 1.82 2.78
C ASP A 180 3.77 1.97 3.42
N ARG A 181 3.31 3.21 3.62
CA ARG A 181 1.97 3.50 4.10
C ARG A 181 0.90 3.11 3.07
N ILE A 182 1.08 3.48 1.81
CA ILE A 182 0.05 3.26 0.78
C ILE A 182 0.04 1.79 0.30
N ALA A 183 1.21 1.23 0.01
CA ALA A 183 1.35 -0.13 -0.50
C ALA A 183 0.98 -1.19 0.55
N PHE A 184 1.37 -1.01 1.81
CA PHE A 184 1.15 -2.00 2.88
C PHE A 184 0.08 -1.60 3.90
N GLY A 185 -0.68 -0.54 3.59
CA GLY A 185 -1.79 -0.04 4.41
C GLY A 185 -1.36 0.78 5.63
N GLY A 186 -0.07 0.95 5.90
CA GLY A 186 0.43 1.52 7.15
C GLY A 186 0.04 0.64 8.33
N ALA A 187 0.97 0.35 9.24
CA ALA A 187 0.71 -0.57 10.37
C ALA A 187 -0.47 -0.17 11.30
N ALA A 188 -1.15 0.96 11.06
CA ALA A 188 -2.21 1.52 11.89
C ALA A 188 -3.59 1.65 11.20
N LEU A 189 -3.76 1.45 9.89
CA LEU A 189 -5.07 1.65 9.23
C LEU A 189 -5.82 0.37 8.90
N PHE A 190 -5.13 -0.76 8.76
CA PHE A 190 -5.85 -2.04 8.68
C PHE A 190 -6.26 -2.47 10.09
N THR A 191 -7.50 -2.18 10.45
CA THR A 191 -8.12 -2.59 11.73
C THR A 191 -8.97 -3.86 11.59
N GLY A 192 -9.08 -4.38 10.36
CA GLY A 192 -9.95 -5.50 10.02
C GLY A 192 -9.35 -6.87 10.30
N GLU A 193 -10.11 -7.92 9.98
CA GLU A 193 -9.62 -9.30 10.04
C GLU A 193 -8.90 -9.66 8.73
N ILE A 194 -7.61 -10.02 8.82
CA ILE A 194 -6.89 -10.73 7.74
C ILE A 194 -6.99 -12.22 8.05
N GLU A 195 -7.65 -12.94 7.16
CA GLU A 195 -7.52 -14.39 7.12
C GLU A 195 -6.26 -14.74 6.31
N ARG A 196 -5.44 -15.66 6.83
CA ARG A 196 -4.34 -16.27 6.10
C ARG A 196 -4.71 -17.72 5.83
N GLY A 197 -4.76 -18.12 4.55
CA GLY A 197 -4.85 -19.53 4.18
C GLY A 197 -3.48 -20.20 4.18
N GLY A 198 -3.39 -21.44 3.68
CA GLY A 198 -2.10 -22.09 3.44
C GLY A 198 -2.01 -23.53 3.88
N THR A 199 -2.18 -24.44 2.92
CA THR A 199 -1.68 -25.83 2.99
C THR A 199 -0.26 -25.98 2.42
N GLY A 200 0.25 -24.97 1.71
CA GLY A 200 1.57 -24.99 1.06
C GLY A 200 1.60 -25.70 -0.30
N SER A 201 0.45 -26.03 -0.89
CA SER A 201 0.37 -26.69 -2.19
C SER A 201 0.80 -25.77 -3.34
N THR A 202 1.57 -26.32 -4.28
CA THR A 202 1.94 -25.65 -5.55
C THR A 202 1.23 -26.24 -6.76
N ALA A 203 0.40 -27.27 -6.58
CA ALA A 203 -0.42 -27.80 -7.67
C ALA A 203 -1.58 -26.85 -7.98
N LEU A 204 -1.81 -26.59 -9.27
CA LEU A 204 -3.07 -25.98 -9.71
C LEU A 204 -4.10 -27.06 -9.92
N ASP A 205 -5.32 -26.82 -9.43
CA ASP A 205 -6.46 -27.69 -9.65
C ASP A 205 -7.63 -26.87 -10.19
N ILE A 206 -8.03 -27.17 -11.42
CA ILE A 206 -9.16 -26.51 -12.09
C ILE A 206 -10.45 -27.34 -12.00
N SER A 207 -10.49 -28.41 -11.20
CA SER A 207 -11.66 -29.28 -11.06
C SER A 207 -12.91 -28.56 -10.59
N SER A 208 -12.76 -27.44 -9.88
CA SER A 208 -13.84 -26.58 -9.40
C SER A 208 -14.33 -25.56 -10.44
N PHE A 209 -13.61 -25.40 -11.56
CA PHE A 209 -13.97 -24.45 -12.61
C PHE A 209 -15.22 -24.93 -13.35
N LYS A 210 -16.12 -23.99 -13.62
CA LYS A 210 -17.37 -24.16 -14.36
C LYS A 210 -17.14 -24.26 -15.85
N ASP A 211 -16.29 -23.40 -16.41
CA ASP A 211 -15.98 -23.36 -17.84
C ASP A 211 -14.58 -22.78 -18.08
N PRO A 212 -13.53 -23.62 -17.93
CA PRO A 212 -12.13 -23.18 -18.03
C PRO A 212 -11.76 -22.52 -19.36
N ALA A 213 -12.53 -22.76 -20.42
CA ALA A 213 -12.26 -22.27 -21.77
C ALA A 213 -12.70 -20.80 -21.99
N THR A 214 -13.60 -20.26 -21.17
CA THR A 214 -14.23 -18.96 -21.45
C THR A 214 -13.66 -17.78 -20.70
N LYS A 215 -12.72 -18.01 -19.76
CA LYS A 215 -12.16 -16.98 -18.85
C LYS A 215 -13.28 -16.17 -18.21
N ASN A 216 -14.03 -16.81 -17.31
CA ASN A 216 -15.23 -16.25 -16.70
C ASN A 216 -15.00 -15.85 -15.24
N ASN A 217 -15.91 -15.01 -14.72
CA ASN A 217 -15.82 -14.43 -13.39
C ASN A 217 -15.91 -15.46 -12.25
N LEU A 218 -16.66 -16.55 -12.42
CA LEU A 218 -16.81 -17.58 -11.38
C LEU A 218 -15.54 -18.43 -11.25
N ASP A 219 -14.89 -18.74 -12.36
CA ASP A 219 -13.64 -19.48 -12.37
C ASP A 219 -12.46 -18.63 -11.88
N LEU A 220 -12.50 -17.31 -12.11
CA LEU A 220 -11.60 -16.37 -11.46
C LEU A 220 -11.74 -16.42 -9.93
N VAL A 221 -12.97 -16.48 -9.41
CA VAL A 221 -13.22 -16.63 -7.96
C VAL A 221 -12.64 -17.96 -7.47
N ALA A 222 -12.90 -19.07 -8.16
CA ALA A 222 -12.36 -20.38 -7.79
C ALA A 222 -10.82 -20.40 -7.80
N TYR A 223 -10.18 -19.73 -8.77
CA TYR A 223 -8.73 -19.57 -8.83
C TYR A 223 -8.19 -18.75 -7.66
N ALA A 224 -8.85 -17.64 -7.32
CA ALA A 224 -8.46 -16.79 -6.19
C ALA A 224 -8.59 -17.54 -4.86
N GLU A 225 -9.68 -18.29 -4.66
CA GLU A 225 -9.89 -19.15 -3.49
C GLU A 225 -8.79 -20.21 -3.37
N GLN A 226 -8.41 -20.85 -4.48
CA GLN A 226 -7.29 -21.78 -4.48
C GLN A 226 -5.96 -21.13 -4.09
N ALA A 227 -5.69 -19.91 -4.59
CA ALA A 227 -4.48 -19.16 -4.24
C ALA A 227 -4.44 -18.81 -2.75
N PHE A 228 -5.59 -18.43 -2.18
CA PHE A 228 -5.76 -18.21 -0.76
C PHE A 228 -5.56 -19.50 0.06
N ASP A 229 -6.29 -20.57 -0.25
CA ASP A 229 -6.25 -21.85 0.49
C ASP A 229 -4.87 -22.50 0.44
N SER A 230 -4.15 -22.31 -0.67
CA SER A 230 -2.79 -22.81 -0.85
C SER A 230 -1.73 -21.93 -0.19
N GLY A 231 -2.09 -20.69 0.21
CA GLY A 231 -1.21 -19.76 0.91
C GLY A 231 -0.15 -19.15 -0.01
N TRP A 232 -0.55 -18.71 -1.20
CA TRP A 232 0.39 -18.11 -2.16
C TRP A 232 1.06 -16.86 -1.59
N GLY A 233 2.35 -16.72 -1.87
CA GLY A 233 3.15 -15.57 -1.46
C GLY A 233 2.96 -14.36 -2.38
N TYR A 234 3.57 -13.24 -2.00
CA TYR A 234 3.59 -12.03 -2.82
C TYR A 234 5.01 -11.70 -3.25
N VAL A 235 5.22 -11.61 -4.56
CA VAL A 235 6.44 -11.11 -5.20
C VAL A 235 6.03 -10.21 -6.35
N TRP A 236 6.59 -8.99 -6.41
CA TRP A 236 6.24 -8.02 -7.46
C TRP A 236 6.54 -8.59 -8.84
N GLY A 237 5.57 -8.49 -9.76
CA GLY A 237 5.71 -8.89 -11.15
C GLY A 237 5.61 -10.40 -11.40
N THR A 238 5.15 -11.19 -10.43
CA THR A 238 4.76 -12.60 -10.65
C THR A 238 3.24 -12.73 -10.74
N TYR A 239 2.76 -13.82 -11.34
CA TYR A 239 1.34 -14.00 -11.71
C TYR A 239 0.87 -15.44 -11.41
N GLY A 240 1.31 -15.98 -10.29
CA GLY A 240 0.94 -17.31 -9.81
C GLY A 240 1.95 -18.40 -10.08
N ASP A 241 3.13 -18.07 -10.64
CA ASP A 241 4.24 -19.01 -10.86
C ASP A 241 4.83 -19.53 -9.55
N VAL A 242 5.42 -20.73 -9.63
CA VAL A 242 6.28 -21.24 -8.56
C VAL A 242 7.58 -20.43 -8.55
N LEU A 243 7.89 -19.80 -7.41
CA LEU A 243 9.07 -18.99 -7.22
C LEU A 243 10.32 -19.86 -7.12
N THR A 244 10.90 -20.19 -8.27
CA THR A 244 12.22 -20.83 -8.36
C THR A 244 13.32 -19.82 -8.09
N GLU A 245 14.54 -20.28 -7.78
CA GLU A 245 15.71 -19.41 -7.67
C GLU A 245 15.96 -18.60 -8.96
N SER A 246 15.78 -19.22 -10.13
CA SER A 246 15.96 -18.51 -11.41
C SER A 246 14.92 -17.42 -11.62
N LEU A 247 13.65 -17.68 -11.29
CA LEU A 247 12.60 -16.67 -11.38
C LEU A 247 12.83 -15.57 -10.34
N PHE A 248 13.25 -15.93 -9.14
CA PHE A 248 13.51 -14.94 -8.10
C PHE A 248 14.66 -14.01 -8.48
N ASN A 249 15.77 -14.54 -9.02
CA ASN A 249 16.89 -13.73 -9.49
C ASN A 249 16.48 -12.81 -10.65
N SER A 250 15.67 -13.29 -11.61
CA SER A 250 15.17 -12.40 -12.67
C SER A 250 14.28 -11.28 -12.13
N LYS A 251 13.51 -11.52 -11.07
CA LYS A 251 12.71 -10.48 -10.40
C LYS A 251 13.55 -9.52 -9.56
N LEU A 252 14.67 -9.97 -8.99
CA LEU A 252 15.65 -9.08 -8.34
C LEU A 252 16.28 -8.11 -9.35
N GLU A 253 16.61 -8.60 -10.54
CA GLU A 253 17.14 -7.77 -11.63
C GLU A 253 16.07 -6.81 -12.16
N GLN A 254 14.85 -7.32 -12.39
CA GLN A 254 13.75 -6.52 -12.95
C GLN A 254 13.22 -5.46 -11.97
N TYR A 255 13.18 -5.76 -10.67
CA TYR A 255 12.60 -4.91 -9.63
C TYR A 255 13.51 -4.83 -8.39
N PRO A 256 14.71 -4.25 -8.49
CA PRO A 256 15.70 -4.25 -7.41
C PRO A 256 15.18 -3.59 -6.13
N ASP A 257 14.34 -2.57 -6.23
CA ASP A 257 13.77 -1.90 -5.07
C ASP A 257 12.48 -2.57 -4.56
N GLY A 258 11.63 -3.06 -5.46
CA GLY A 258 10.36 -3.71 -5.09
C GLY A 258 10.55 -5.11 -4.51
N VAL A 259 11.54 -5.84 -5.00
CA VAL A 259 11.84 -7.23 -4.64
C VAL A 259 13.12 -7.30 -3.80
N GLY A 260 14.19 -6.61 -4.19
CA GLY A 260 15.49 -6.68 -3.51
C GLY A 260 15.47 -6.14 -2.08
N ASN A 261 14.69 -5.09 -1.79
CA ASN A 261 14.50 -4.60 -0.42
C ASN A 261 13.85 -5.64 0.53
N TYR A 262 13.23 -6.69 -0.03
CA TYR A 262 12.60 -7.77 0.71
C TYR A 262 13.28 -9.12 0.50
N GLU A 263 14.49 -9.16 -0.06
CA GLU A 263 15.12 -10.39 -0.54
C GLU A 263 15.14 -11.49 0.54
N SER A 264 15.70 -11.19 1.72
CA SER A 264 15.79 -12.17 2.80
C SER A 264 14.42 -12.67 3.25
N PHE A 265 13.42 -11.79 3.29
CA PHE A 265 12.05 -12.18 3.65
C PHE A 265 11.44 -13.09 2.59
N ILE A 266 11.56 -12.75 1.31
CA ILE A 266 11.00 -13.53 0.20
C ILE A 266 11.65 -14.91 0.16
N ARG A 267 12.97 -15.00 0.27
CA ARG A 267 13.70 -16.27 0.31
C ARG A 267 13.21 -17.17 1.45
N SER A 268 13.01 -16.62 2.65
CA SER A 268 12.59 -17.40 3.81
C SER A 268 11.12 -17.81 3.82
N ASN A 269 10.24 -17.12 3.10
CA ASN A 269 8.79 -17.33 3.21
C ASN A 269 8.13 -17.84 1.93
N TRP A 270 8.62 -17.43 0.75
CA TRP A 270 7.90 -17.63 -0.52
C TRP A 270 8.64 -18.50 -1.53
N LEU A 271 9.95 -18.68 -1.38
CA LEU A 271 10.76 -19.50 -2.30
C LEU A 271 10.23 -20.95 -2.33
N GLY A 272 10.06 -21.48 -3.55
CA GLY A 272 9.48 -22.80 -3.79
C GLY A 272 7.95 -22.84 -3.72
N GLY A 273 7.29 -21.79 -3.22
CA GLY A 273 5.83 -21.62 -3.26
C GLY A 273 5.35 -20.88 -4.51
N ARG A 274 4.04 -20.84 -4.73
CA ARG A 274 3.47 -19.96 -5.77
C ARG A 274 3.42 -18.53 -5.28
N THR A 275 3.70 -17.58 -6.17
CA THR A 275 3.70 -16.15 -5.83
C THR A 275 3.02 -15.32 -6.89
N THR A 276 2.43 -14.22 -6.45
CA THR A 276 1.79 -13.26 -7.34
C THR A 276 1.84 -11.84 -6.76
N ASP A 277 1.82 -10.81 -7.60
CA ASP A 277 1.40 -9.48 -7.15
C ASP A 277 -0.13 -9.31 -7.23
N CYS A 278 -0.65 -8.13 -6.89
CA CYS A 278 -2.09 -7.87 -6.79
C CYS A 278 -2.82 -8.09 -8.12
N VAL A 279 -2.41 -7.39 -9.18
CA VAL A 279 -2.98 -7.53 -10.52
C VAL A 279 -2.52 -8.84 -11.18
N GLY A 280 -1.36 -9.35 -10.80
CA GLY A 280 -0.81 -10.64 -11.18
C GLY A 280 -1.71 -11.80 -10.80
N LEU A 281 -2.50 -11.68 -9.72
CA LEU A 281 -3.44 -12.73 -9.33
C LEU A 281 -4.57 -12.84 -10.35
N ILE A 282 -5.02 -11.71 -10.87
CA ILE A 282 -6.01 -11.63 -11.96
C ILE A 282 -5.37 -12.08 -13.28
N LYS A 283 -4.17 -11.57 -13.59
CA LYS A 283 -3.43 -11.92 -14.82
C LYS A 283 -3.08 -13.39 -14.88
N GLY A 284 -2.73 -14.01 -13.77
CA GLY A 284 -2.46 -15.43 -13.63
C GLY A 284 -3.63 -16.26 -14.11
N TYR A 285 -4.85 -15.97 -13.64
CA TYR A 285 -6.05 -16.62 -14.16
C TYR A 285 -6.24 -16.34 -15.66
N GLY A 286 -6.10 -15.08 -16.08
CA GLY A 286 -6.23 -14.67 -17.48
C GLY A 286 -5.26 -15.39 -18.42
N TRP A 287 -4.05 -15.71 -17.95
CA TRP A 287 -2.98 -16.32 -18.74
C TRP A 287 -2.88 -17.84 -18.59
N LEU A 288 -3.65 -18.44 -17.68
CA LEU A 288 -3.62 -19.87 -17.45
C LEU A 288 -4.23 -20.62 -18.64
N ASP A 289 -3.45 -21.49 -19.27
CA ASP A 289 -3.97 -22.52 -20.18
C ASP A 289 -4.55 -23.68 -19.36
N PRO A 290 -5.87 -23.92 -19.41
CA PRO A 290 -6.50 -24.97 -18.60
C PRO A 290 -6.12 -26.38 -19.05
N SER A 291 -5.61 -26.57 -20.27
CA SER A 291 -5.24 -27.88 -20.80
C SER A 291 -3.85 -28.32 -20.34
N THR A 292 -2.92 -27.38 -20.21
CA THR A 292 -1.53 -27.65 -19.82
C THR A 292 -1.21 -27.24 -18.39
N LEU A 293 -2.08 -26.43 -17.76
CA LEU A 293 -1.87 -25.80 -16.45
C LEU A 293 -0.60 -24.93 -16.39
N LYS A 294 -0.24 -24.34 -17.53
CA LYS A 294 0.87 -23.40 -17.67
C LYS A 294 0.34 -22.01 -17.92
N TYR A 295 1.11 -21.00 -17.50
CA TYR A 295 0.82 -19.62 -17.81
C TYR A 295 1.44 -19.24 -19.15
N GLU A 296 0.62 -18.75 -20.06
CA GLU A 296 1.05 -18.19 -21.34
C GLU A 296 1.01 -16.66 -21.23
N TYR A 297 2.17 -16.05 -21.04
CA TYR A 297 2.31 -14.62 -20.79
C TYR A 297 1.62 -13.77 -21.87
N GLY A 298 0.75 -12.85 -21.44
CA GLY A 298 0.00 -11.96 -22.35
C GLY A 298 -1.08 -12.63 -23.21
N SER A 299 -1.44 -13.89 -22.92
CA SER A 299 -2.44 -14.64 -23.68
C SER A 299 -3.88 -14.24 -23.37
N ASN A 300 -4.84 -14.82 -24.11
CA ASN A 300 -6.29 -14.63 -23.94
C ASN A 300 -6.75 -13.16 -24.03
N GLY A 301 -5.98 -12.32 -24.73
CA GLY A 301 -6.27 -10.91 -24.91
C GLY A 301 -6.00 -10.04 -23.68
N MET A 302 -5.46 -10.60 -22.59
CA MET A 302 -5.12 -9.87 -21.37
C MET A 302 -3.63 -9.44 -21.43
N PRO A 303 -3.31 -8.15 -21.62
CA PRO A 303 -1.93 -7.67 -21.66
C PRO A 303 -1.31 -7.59 -20.26
N ASP A 304 0.03 -7.46 -20.21
CA ASP A 304 0.73 -7.20 -18.95
C ASP A 304 0.62 -5.72 -18.56
N ILE A 305 -0.35 -5.41 -17.70
CA ILE A 305 -0.65 -4.05 -17.26
C ILE A 305 -0.73 -3.95 -15.73
N SER A 306 -0.58 -2.73 -15.20
CA SER A 306 -0.78 -2.42 -13.78
C SER A 306 -2.25 -2.51 -13.34
N ALA A 307 -2.48 -2.52 -12.03
CA ALA A 307 -3.81 -2.42 -11.44
C ALA A 307 -4.58 -1.17 -11.94
N ASP A 308 -3.88 -0.04 -12.11
CA ASP A 308 -4.49 1.22 -12.52
C ASP A 308 -4.84 1.24 -14.01
N SER A 309 -3.94 0.69 -14.85
CA SER A 309 -4.24 0.48 -16.26
C SER A 309 -5.38 -0.53 -16.45
N MET A 310 -5.47 -1.58 -15.62
CA MET A 310 -6.61 -2.51 -15.60
C MET A 310 -7.93 -1.78 -15.29
N TYR A 311 -7.93 -0.95 -14.24
CA TYR A 311 -9.10 -0.14 -13.89
C TYR A 311 -9.51 0.82 -15.00
N LYS A 312 -8.56 1.55 -15.55
CA LYS A 312 -8.80 2.53 -16.63
C LYS A 312 -9.32 1.91 -17.92
N ASN A 313 -8.93 0.67 -18.20
CA ASN A 313 -9.39 -0.07 -19.38
C ASN A 313 -10.78 -0.70 -19.22
N ALA A 314 -11.37 -0.68 -18.02
CA ALA A 314 -12.69 -1.24 -17.77
C ALA A 314 -13.80 -0.44 -18.48
N ALA A 315 -14.63 -1.16 -19.25
CA ALA A 315 -15.81 -0.59 -19.88
C ALA A 315 -16.97 -0.41 -18.89
N VAL A 316 -17.00 -1.22 -17.84
CA VAL A 316 -18.02 -1.18 -16.78
C VAL A 316 -17.30 -1.05 -15.43
N SER A 317 -17.56 0.05 -14.74
CA SER A 317 -17.02 0.36 -13.42
C SER A 317 -17.90 1.37 -12.69
N GLY A 318 -17.68 1.53 -11.39
CA GLY A 318 -18.42 2.49 -10.58
C GLY A 318 -17.80 2.71 -9.20
N SER A 319 -18.35 3.67 -8.46
CA SER A 319 -17.98 3.91 -7.07
C SER A 319 -18.48 2.79 -6.15
N MET A 320 -17.80 2.58 -5.00
CA MET A 320 -18.10 1.45 -4.09
C MET A 320 -19.55 1.40 -3.58
N ASP A 321 -20.25 2.53 -3.49
CA ASP A 321 -21.66 2.61 -3.09
C ASP A 321 -22.64 2.07 -4.15
N THR A 322 -22.17 1.87 -5.38
CA THR A 322 -22.96 1.32 -6.50
C THR A 322 -22.59 -0.13 -6.83
N MET A 323 -21.66 -0.72 -6.10
CA MET A 323 -21.12 -2.05 -6.41
C MET A 323 -22.21 -3.12 -6.33
N PRO A 324 -22.45 -3.89 -7.41
CA PRO A 324 -23.40 -4.99 -7.35
C PRO A 324 -22.76 -6.22 -6.66
N ASP A 325 -23.60 -7.08 -6.07
CA ASP A 325 -23.15 -8.32 -5.44
C ASP A 325 -22.91 -9.41 -6.49
N VAL A 326 -21.87 -9.22 -7.31
CA VAL A 326 -21.47 -10.15 -8.38
C VAL A 326 -20.06 -10.65 -8.10
N PRO A 327 -19.88 -11.93 -7.72
CA PRO A 327 -18.56 -12.52 -7.54
C PRO A 327 -17.70 -12.44 -8.82
N GLY A 328 -16.41 -12.20 -8.64
CA GLY A 328 -15.42 -12.06 -9.71
C GLY A 328 -15.30 -10.63 -10.26
N LEU A 329 -16.06 -9.66 -9.74
CA LEU A 329 -15.72 -8.25 -9.93
C LEU A 329 -14.37 -7.96 -9.27
N ALA A 330 -13.61 -7.03 -9.84
CA ALA A 330 -12.47 -6.48 -9.14
C ALA A 330 -12.90 -5.28 -8.29
N VAL A 331 -12.21 -5.12 -7.16
CA VAL A 331 -12.26 -3.92 -6.32
C VAL A 331 -10.89 -3.26 -6.37
N TRP A 332 -10.89 -1.94 -6.51
CA TRP A 332 -9.69 -1.20 -6.87
C TRP A 332 -9.55 0.04 -5.99
N LYS A 333 -8.30 0.39 -5.75
CA LYS A 333 -7.85 1.70 -5.31
C LYS A 333 -6.54 1.99 -6.03
N SER A 334 -6.14 3.25 -6.09
CA SER A 334 -4.93 3.64 -6.80
C SER A 334 -3.70 2.80 -6.39
N GLY A 335 -3.12 2.09 -7.35
CA GLY A 335 -1.99 1.19 -7.23
C GLY A 335 -2.30 -0.24 -6.74
N HIS A 336 -3.56 -0.60 -6.46
CA HIS A 336 -3.89 -1.89 -5.86
C HIS A 336 -5.26 -2.43 -6.29
N ILE A 337 -5.37 -3.75 -6.45
CA ILE A 337 -6.59 -4.42 -6.92
C ILE A 337 -6.80 -5.75 -6.18
N GLY A 338 -8.05 -6.10 -5.94
CA GLY A 338 -8.48 -7.37 -5.35
C GLY A 338 -9.68 -7.97 -6.09
N ILE A 339 -9.99 -9.23 -5.81
CA ILE A 339 -11.08 -9.98 -6.43
C ILE A 339 -12.19 -10.13 -5.39
N TYR A 340 -13.36 -9.55 -5.68
CA TYR A 340 -14.55 -9.75 -4.85
C TYR A 340 -15.10 -11.15 -5.04
N ILE A 341 -15.26 -11.90 -3.96
CA ILE A 341 -15.68 -13.32 -4.00
C ILE A 341 -17.14 -13.53 -3.56
N GLY A 342 -17.90 -12.45 -3.37
CA GLY A 342 -19.27 -12.48 -2.84
C GLY A 342 -19.34 -12.30 -1.33
N ASN A 343 -20.54 -12.06 -0.81
CA ASN A 343 -20.83 -11.96 0.62
C ASN A 343 -19.93 -10.96 1.39
N GLY A 344 -19.56 -9.84 0.77
CA GLY A 344 -18.72 -8.83 1.41
C GLY A 344 -17.26 -9.24 1.62
N LYS A 345 -16.76 -10.25 0.90
CA LYS A 345 -15.38 -10.75 1.02
C LYS A 345 -14.56 -10.49 -0.23
N VAL A 346 -13.27 -10.26 -0.03
CA VAL A 346 -12.30 -10.00 -1.10
C VAL A 346 -11.08 -10.89 -0.90
N ILE A 347 -10.55 -11.44 -2.00
CA ILE A 347 -9.22 -12.05 -2.03
C ILE A 347 -8.26 -11.09 -2.73
N GLU A 348 -7.15 -10.78 -2.09
CA GLU A 348 -6.14 -9.85 -2.60
C GLU A 348 -4.73 -10.36 -2.30
N ALA A 349 -3.80 -10.18 -3.24
CA ALA A 349 -2.38 -10.32 -2.95
C ALA A 349 -1.90 -9.01 -2.32
N MET A 350 -1.93 -8.93 -0.99
CA MET A 350 -1.90 -7.67 -0.24
C MET A 350 -0.51 -7.02 -0.15
N GLY A 351 0.55 -7.77 -0.43
CA GLY A 351 1.92 -7.28 -0.40
C GLY A 351 2.90 -8.29 0.18
N THR A 352 4.20 -8.02 0.03
CA THR A 352 5.29 -8.97 0.29
C THR A 352 5.25 -9.65 1.66
N LYS A 353 4.83 -8.94 2.71
CA LYS A 353 4.76 -9.49 4.09
C LYS A 353 3.48 -10.29 4.39
N TYR A 354 2.53 -10.30 3.46
CA TYR A 354 1.21 -10.87 3.66
C TYR A 354 0.96 -12.07 2.74
N GLY A 355 1.28 -11.95 1.44
CA GLY A 355 0.87 -12.93 0.44
C GLY A 355 -0.56 -12.69 -0.03
N VAL A 356 -1.21 -13.75 -0.51
CA VAL A 356 -2.64 -13.79 -0.84
C VAL A 356 -3.44 -14.00 0.43
N VAL A 357 -4.38 -13.09 0.69
CA VAL A 357 -5.20 -13.05 1.91
C VAL A 357 -6.66 -12.85 1.57
N ARG A 358 -7.54 -13.16 2.54
CA ARG A 358 -8.96 -12.82 2.47
C ARG A 358 -9.26 -11.68 3.46
N THR A 359 -9.96 -10.66 2.98
CA THR A 359 -10.33 -9.47 3.75
C THR A 359 -11.82 -9.17 3.64
N ASN A 360 -12.35 -8.38 4.58
CA ASN A 360 -13.71 -7.83 4.48
C ASN A 360 -13.71 -6.60 3.55
N LEU A 361 -14.67 -6.55 2.63
CA LEU A 361 -14.81 -5.48 1.64
C LEU A 361 -14.89 -4.09 2.31
N ASN A 362 -15.67 -3.98 3.39
CA ASN A 362 -15.94 -2.71 4.10
C ASN A 362 -14.81 -2.28 5.06
N GLU A 363 -13.82 -3.14 5.32
CA GLU A 363 -12.66 -2.83 6.18
C GLU A 363 -11.43 -2.40 5.36
N ARG A 364 -11.61 -2.30 4.04
CA ARG A 364 -10.57 -1.90 3.09
C ARG A 364 -10.98 -0.59 2.42
N SER A 365 -9.99 0.25 2.13
CA SER A 365 -10.18 1.56 1.50
C SER A 365 -10.29 1.46 -0.03
N TRP A 366 -11.12 0.56 -0.53
CA TRP A 366 -11.43 0.46 -1.95
C TRP A 366 -12.22 1.70 -2.39
N THR A 367 -12.01 2.13 -3.64
CA THR A 367 -12.56 3.39 -4.16
C THR A 367 -13.47 3.16 -5.35
N ALA A 368 -13.24 2.09 -6.11
CA ALA A 368 -14.06 1.71 -7.23
C ALA A 368 -14.17 0.18 -7.37
N TRP A 369 -15.22 -0.26 -8.04
CA TRP A 369 -15.38 -1.62 -8.55
C TRP A 369 -15.34 -1.62 -10.07
N LEU A 370 -15.02 -2.76 -10.68
CA LEU A 370 -14.99 -2.92 -12.13
C LEU A 370 -15.28 -4.36 -12.58
N GLU A 371 -15.85 -4.48 -13.78
CA GLU A 371 -15.73 -5.68 -14.60
C GLU A 371 -14.34 -5.70 -15.25
N ILE A 372 -13.60 -6.79 -15.05
CA ILE A 372 -12.25 -6.95 -15.60
C ILE A 372 -12.37 -7.13 -17.13
N PRO A 373 -11.75 -6.26 -17.97
CA PRO A 373 -12.01 -6.20 -19.42
C PRO A 373 -11.88 -7.51 -20.21
N TYR A 374 -11.11 -8.46 -19.69
CA TYR A 374 -10.74 -9.71 -20.36
C TYR A 374 -11.43 -10.93 -19.76
N ILE A 375 -12.32 -10.70 -18.80
CA ILE A 375 -13.09 -11.72 -18.10
C ILE A 375 -14.55 -11.61 -18.52
N LYS A 376 -15.18 -12.74 -18.81
CA LYS A 376 -16.59 -12.80 -19.15
C LYS A 376 -17.44 -12.83 -17.89
N TYR A 377 -18.40 -11.92 -17.84
CA TYR A 377 -19.42 -11.87 -16.80
C TYR A 377 -20.73 -12.38 -17.41
N ASN A 378 -21.19 -13.52 -16.92
CA ASN A 378 -22.50 -14.05 -17.32
C ASN A 378 -23.57 -13.31 -16.53
N MET A 379 -23.92 -12.10 -16.97
CA MET A 379 -25.16 -11.44 -16.56
C MET A 379 -26.28 -12.20 -17.28
N GLY A 380 -26.99 -13.07 -16.55
CA GLY A 380 -27.93 -14.03 -17.13
C GLY A 380 -28.87 -13.43 -18.19
N GLU A 381 -29.01 -14.14 -19.30
CA GLU A 381 -30.24 -14.11 -20.11
C GLU A 381 -31.37 -14.82 -19.37
#